data_AF-A0A172XYK4-F1
#
_entry.id   AF-A0A172XYK4-F1
#
_cell.length_a   1.000
_cell.length_b   1.000
_cell.length_c   1.000
_cell.angle_alpha   90.00
_cell.angle_beta   90.00
_cell.angle_gamma   90.00
#
_symmetry.space_group_name_H-M   'P 1'
#
loop_
_entity.id
_entity.type
_entity.pdbx_description
1 polymer ?
#
loop_
_entity_poly.entity_id
_entity_poly.type
_entity_poly.pdbx_seq_one_letter_code
_entity_poly.pdbx_strand_id
1 'polypeptide(L)'
;MKLLKLLLIFLFCSLSAQKSIPFDTLMLKEAKDMLADDYGNLYIYKNKDFSFTKYDSLGKQLGKMMFTVPFKVQNVQNPLSIAFFSENAQEMKFVDQNLNDIQKVDFKQKFGFIRMAYAEDLQQLWLLDDSMKRLIQYNFRNETTINSYPFDASFDDLMDLMVFENKIYILTKKQIRIYTFKFEKLFEAPIENGKRFRRENEFILVITNNSILKYIPEKEMVKIFEDPDAQIVDKNTLSFFEIKANNLYLYSLEKSKETKLQTEPEPEKKSTDQPVEKSEEKSSEQPAGNNLEKLIDEISEIQKFGI
;
A
#
# COMPACT_ATOMS: atom_id res chain seq x y z
N MET A 1 -40.07 -14.81 31.84
CA MET A 1 -38.64 -14.43 31.90
C MET A 1 -37.66 -15.41 31.24
N LYS A 2 -37.92 -16.73 31.20
CA LYS A 2 -37.00 -17.69 30.54
C LYS A 2 -37.00 -17.60 29.00
N LEU A 3 -38.15 -17.31 28.38
CA LEU A 3 -38.27 -17.17 26.92
C LEU A 3 -37.53 -15.92 26.38
N LEU A 4 -37.55 -14.81 27.14
CA LEU A 4 -36.90 -13.56 26.75
C LEU A 4 -35.36 -13.69 26.75
N LYS A 5 -34.81 -14.49 27.68
CA LYS A 5 -33.37 -14.80 27.72
C LYS A 5 -32.94 -15.63 26.50
N LEU A 6 -33.80 -16.53 26.02
CA LEU A 6 -33.53 -17.31 24.81
C LEU A 6 -33.52 -16.41 23.56
N LEU A 7 -34.45 -15.45 23.49
CA LEU A 7 -34.54 -14.51 22.37
C LEU A 7 -33.33 -13.56 22.29
N LEU A 8 -32.82 -13.12 23.44
CA LEU A 8 -31.61 -12.30 23.54
C LEU A 8 -30.35 -13.04 23.06
N ILE A 9 -30.23 -14.36 23.28
CA ILE A 9 -29.08 -15.15 22.81
C ILE A 9 -29.03 -15.23 21.27
N PHE A 10 -30.17 -15.31 20.60
CA PHE A 10 -30.23 -15.32 19.13
C PHE A 10 -29.94 -13.95 18.49
N LEU A 11 -30.13 -12.85 19.23
CA LEU A 11 -29.85 -11.49 18.75
C LEU A 11 -28.35 -11.15 18.69
N PHE A 12 -27.50 -11.83 19.47
CA PHE A 12 -26.05 -11.62 19.40
C PHE A 12 -25.38 -12.38 18.23
N CYS A 13 -26.03 -13.40 17.67
CA CYS A 13 -25.48 -14.17 16.54
C CYS A 13 -25.63 -13.47 15.18
N SER A 14 -26.42 -12.40 15.07
CA SER A 14 -26.63 -11.66 13.81
C SER A 14 -25.72 -10.44 13.65
N LEU A 15 -24.91 -10.07 14.65
CA LEU A 15 -24.16 -8.81 14.67
C LEU A 15 -22.73 -8.87 14.11
N SER A 16 -22.31 -9.98 13.50
CA SER A 16 -20.97 -10.04 12.87
C SER A 16 -20.98 -10.93 11.64
N ALA A 17 -21.73 -10.52 10.62
CA ALA A 17 -21.55 -11.06 9.27
C ALA A 17 -20.51 -10.21 8.52
N GLN A 18 -19.22 -10.49 8.74
CA GLN A 18 -18.22 -10.15 7.74
C GLN A 18 -18.61 -10.88 6.46
N LYS A 19 -18.75 -10.17 5.34
CA LYS A 19 -19.11 -10.78 4.07
C LYS A 19 -17.90 -11.56 3.55
N SER A 20 -17.76 -12.81 3.99
CA SER A 20 -16.90 -13.79 3.34
C SER A 20 -17.46 -14.00 1.95
N ILE A 21 -16.78 -13.47 0.93
CA ILE A 21 -17.17 -13.76 -0.45
C ILE A 21 -16.60 -15.15 -0.75
N PRO A 22 -17.45 -16.16 -1.06
CA PRO A 22 -16.99 -17.50 -1.36
C PRO A 22 -16.26 -17.46 -2.71
N PHE A 23 -14.94 -17.24 -2.64
CA PHE A 23 -14.05 -17.10 -3.78
C PHE A 23 -13.41 -18.45 -4.16
N ASP A 24 -14.17 -19.56 -4.12
CA ASP A 24 -13.70 -20.87 -4.59
C ASP A 24 -13.20 -20.81 -6.06
N THR A 25 -13.63 -19.81 -6.84
CA THR A 25 -13.15 -19.52 -8.19
C THR A 25 -11.76 -18.88 -8.28
N LEU A 26 -11.28 -18.18 -7.23
CA LEU A 26 -10.03 -17.40 -7.33
C LEU A 26 -8.76 -18.26 -7.35
N MET A 27 -8.85 -19.58 -7.13
CA MET A 27 -7.69 -20.50 -7.18
C MET A 27 -6.48 -19.95 -6.40
N LEU A 28 -6.76 -19.41 -5.19
CA LEU A 28 -5.82 -18.63 -4.37
C LEU A 28 -4.62 -19.43 -3.87
N LYS A 29 -4.76 -20.76 -3.79
CA LYS A 29 -3.71 -21.68 -3.34
C LYS A 29 -2.39 -21.54 -4.10
N GLU A 30 -2.45 -21.08 -5.35
CA GLU A 30 -1.27 -20.91 -6.23
C GLU A 30 -0.90 -19.43 -6.43
N ALA A 31 -1.54 -18.50 -5.72
CA ALA A 31 -1.25 -17.08 -5.81
C ALA A 31 0.13 -16.78 -5.21
N LYS A 32 1.02 -16.20 -6.02
CA LYS A 32 2.26 -15.59 -5.53
C LYS A 32 2.03 -14.14 -5.13
N ASP A 33 1.17 -13.46 -5.87
CA ASP A 33 0.80 -12.08 -5.60
C ASP A 33 -0.68 -11.83 -5.81
N MET A 34 -1.18 -10.84 -5.08
CA MET A 34 -2.51 -10.27 -5.20
C MET A 34 -2.37 -8.75 -5.17
N LEU A 35 -3.02 -8.09 -6.11
CA LEU A 35 -3.12 -6.63 -6.15
C LEU A 35 -4.57 -6.19 -6.30
N ALA A 36 -4.93 -5.06 -5.70
CA ALA A 36 -6.25 -4.44 -5.81
C ALA A 36 -6.14 -3.05 -6.45
N ASP A 37 -6.97 -2.81 -7.48
CA ASP A 37 -7.13 -1.47 -8.03
C ASP A 37 -8.18 -0.67 -7.26
N ASP A 38 -8.24 0.63 -7.55
CA ASP A 38 -9.17 1.54 -6.89
C ASP A 38 -10.61 1.43 -7.42
N TYR A 39 -10.83 0.64 -8.48
CA TYR A 39 -12.15 0.30 -9.03
C TYR A 39 -12.74 -0.98 -8.43
N GLY A 40 -12.02 -1.63 -7.50
CA GLY A 40 -12.45 -2.84 -6.83
C GLY A 40 -12.19 -4.13 -7.62
N ASN A 41 -11.38 -4.08 -8.68
CA ASN A 41 -10.90 -5.28 -9.34
C ASN A 41 -9.70 -5.86 -8.59
N LEU A 42 -9.59 -7.19 -8.65
CA LEU A 42 -8.53 -7.97 -8.05
C LEU A 42 -7.68 -8.60 -9.13
N TYR A 43 -6.38 -8.58 -8.90
CA TYR A 43 -5.39 -9.10 -9.82
C TYR A 43 -4.58 -10.16 -9.11
N ILE A 44 -4.54 -11.36 -9.66
CA ILE A 44 -3.79 -12.48 -9.10
C ILE A 44 -2.68 -12.85 -10.05
N TYR A 45 -1.45 -12.85 -9.54
CA TYR A 45 -0.29 -13.37 -10.24
C TYR A 45 0.10 -14.74 -9.71
N LYS A 46 0.24 -15.71 -10.60
CA LYS A 46 0.65 -17.08 -10.28
C LYS A 46 2.02 -17.36 -10.85
N ASN A 47 2.93 -17.86 -10.01
CA ASN A 47 4.29 -18.19 -10.45
C ASN A 47 4.38 -19.55 -11.17
N LYS A 48 3.37 -20.42 -10.99
CA LYS A 48 3.38 -21.77 -11.54
C LYS A 48 3.19 -21.79 -13.06
N ASP A 49 2.27 -20.96 -13.56
CA ASP A 49 1.92 -20.85 -14.98
C ASP A 49 2.16 -19.44 -15.55
N PHE A 50 2.80 -18.55 -14.77
CA PHE A 50 3.01 -17.14 -15.09
C PHE A 50 1.75 -16.42 -15.55
N SER A 51 0.59 -16.80 -15.00
CA SER A 51 -0.65 -16.14 -15.33
C SER A 51 -0.88 -14.90 -14.48
N PHE A 52 -1.41 -13.86 -15.13
CA PHE A 52 -1.92 -12.66 -14.50
C PHE A 52 -3.41 -12.56 -14.83
N THR A 53 -4.25 -12.76 -13.81
CA THR A 53 -5.69 -12.88 -13.97
C THR A 53 -6.40 -11.75 -13.24
N LYS A 54 -7.31 -11.07 -13.94
CA LYS A 54 -8.15 -9.99 -13.40
C LYS A 54 -9.53 -10.53 -13.06
N TYR A 55 -10.03 -10.16 -11.89
CA TYR A 55 -11.35 -10.51 -11.37
C TYR A 55 -12.09 -9.25 -10.95
N ASP A 56 -13.41 -9.26 -11.05
CA ASP A 56 -14.24 -8.22 -10.41
C ASP A 56 -14.36 -8.45 -8.89
N SER A 57 -15.03 -7.52 -8.21
CA SER A 57 -15.29 -7.57 -6.77
C SER A 57 -16.17 -8.75 -6.34
N LEU A 58 -16.84 -9.43 -7.28
CA LEU A 58 -17.67 -10.61 -7.04
C LEU A 58 -16.92 -11.92 -7.36
N GLY A 59 -15.68 -11.85 -7.84
CA GLY A 59 -14.86 -13.01 -8.15
C GLY A 59 -15.07 -13.59 -9.54
N LYS A 60 -15.77 -12.87 -10.42
CA LYS A 60 -15.88 -13.23 -11.83
C LYS A 60 -14.59 -12.85 -12.53
N GLN A 61 -14.00 -13.81 -13.25
CA GLN A 61 -12.84 -13.55 -14.09
C GLN A 61 -13.23 -12.62 -15.25
N LEU A 62 -12.54 -11.49 -15.35
CA LEU A 62 -12.71 -10.49 -16.41
C LEU A 62 -11.68 -10.67 -17.53
N GLY A 63 -10.48 -11.16 -17.21
CA GLY A 63 -9.41 -11.35 -18.18
C GLY A 63 -8.28 -12.19 -17.62
N LYS A 64 -7.51 -12.81 -18.51
CA LYS A 64 -6.31 -13.58 -18.16
C LYS A 64 -5.25 -13.36 -19.22
N MET A 65 -4.05 -12.98 -18.77
CA MET A 65 -2.85 -12.89 -19.60
C MET A 65 -1.86 -13.97 -19.15
N MET A 66 -1.20 -14.58 -20.13
CA MET A 66 -0.17 -15.59 -19.91
C MET A 66 1.18 -15.01 -20.32
N PHE A 67 2.17 -15.07 -19.44
CA PHE A 67 3.54 -14.73 -19.80
C PHE A 67 4.36 -15.98 -20.11
N THR A 68 5.34 -15.84 -20.99
CA THR A 68 6.32 -16.91 -21.29
C THR A 68 7.47 -16.95 -20.30
N VAL A 69 7.65 -15.88 -19.53
CA VAL A 69 8.69 -15.71 -18.51
C VAL A 69 8.10 -15.04 -17.27
N PRO A 70 8.78 -15.10 -16.10
CA PRO A 70 8.34 -14.38 -14.92
C PRO A 70 8.34 -12.86 -15.15
N PHE A 71 7.27 -12.21 -14.70
CA PHE A 71 7.14 -10.76 -14.63
C PHE A 71 6.77 -10.37 -13.21
N LYS A 72 7.36 -9.28 -12.74
CA LYS A 72 6.92 -8.58 -11.54
C LYS A 72 5.94 -7.48 -11.95
N VAL A 73 4.78 -7.47 -11.32
CA VAL A 73 3.80 -6.39 -11.44
C VAL A 73 4.26 -5.23 -10.56
N GLN A 74 4.37 -4.02 -11.11
CA GLN A 74 4.78 -2.87 -10.28
C GLN A 74 3.62 -2.41 -9.39
N ASN A 75 2.51 -1.98 -10.01
CA ASN A 75 1.27 -1.66 -9.32
C ASN A 75 0.09 -1.80 -10.31
N VAL A 76 -1.13 -1.82 -9.78
CA VAL A 76 -2.39 -1.81 -10.55
C VAL A 76 -3.28 -0.63 -10.19
N GLN A 77 -2.76 0.35 -9.43
CA GLN A 77 -3.55 1.49 -8.94
C GLN A 77 -4.20 2.25 -10.08
N ASN A 78 -3.44 2.46 -11.16
CA ASN A 78 -3.96 2.94 -12.42
C ASN A 78 -4.15 1.77 -13.39
N PRO A 79 -5.36 1.18 -13.49
CA PRO A 79 -5.58 0.03 -14.36
C PRO A 79 -5.49 0.38 -15.85
N LEU A 80 -5.46 1.67 -16.24
CA LEU A 80 -5.32 2.07 -17.64
C LEU A 80 -3.92 1.78 -18.20
N SER A 81 -2.91 1.66 -17.34
CA SER A 81 -1.57 1.27 -17.75
C SER A 81 -0.89 0.50 -16.62
N ILE A 82 -0.95 -0.83 -16.70
CA ILE A 82 -0.30 -1.71 -15.72
C ILE A 82 1.09 -2.03 -16.24
N ALA A 83 2.09 -1.69 -15.44
CA ALA A 83 3.49 -1.87 -15.77
C ALA A 83 4.05 -3.17 -15.18
N PHE A 84 4.72 -3.96 -16.01
CA PHE A 84 5.38 -5.20 -15.65
C PHE A 84 6.86 -5.15 -16.01
N PHE A 85 7.70 -5.66 -15.13
CA PHE A 85 9.12 -5.81 -15.36
C PHE A 85 9.53 -7.28 -15.35
N SER A 86 10.30 -7.73 -16.34
CA SER A 86 10.97 -9.03 -16.29
C SER A 86 12.47 -8.83 -16.20
N GLU A 87 13.04 -9.21 -15.06
CA GLU A 87 14.50 -9.25 -14.87
C GLU A 87 15.13 -10.28 -15.82
N ASN A 88 14.50 -11.44 -16.02
CA ASN A 88 15.06 -12.49 -16.89
C ASN A 88 15.03 -12.11 -18.37
N ALA A 89 13.92 -11.52 -18.83
CA ALA A 89 13.81 -11.08 -20.21
C ALA A 89 14.40 -9.69 -20.46
N GLN A 90 14.82 -8.96 -19.42
CA GLN A 90 15.36 -7.61 -19.51
C GLN A 90 14.42 -6.69 -20.30
N GLU A 91 13.15 -6.66 -19.91
CA GLU A 91 12.13 -5.87 -20.61
C GLU A 91 11.05 -5.34 -19.65
N MET A 92 10.48 -4.20 -20.06
CA MET A 92 9.24 -3.66 -19.50
C MET A 92 8.08 -3.94 -20.47
N LYS A 93 6.92 -4.28 -19.92
CA LYS A 93 5.66 -4.45 -20.66
C LYS A 93 4.58 -3.60 -19.99
N PHE A 94 3.77 -2.94 -20.81
CA PHE A 94 2.62 -2.15 -20.39
C PHE A 94 1.35 -2.71 -21.01
N VAL A 95 0.30 -2.86 -20.21
CA VAL A 95 -1.00 -3.35 -20.70
C VAL A 95 -2.14 -2.44 -20.22
N ASP A 96 -3.26 -2.48 -20.93
CA ASP A 96 -4.46 -1.73 -20.58
C ASP A 96 -5.31 -2.43 -19.51
N GLN A 97 -6.43 -1.81 -19.14
CA GLN A 97 -7.38 -2.34 -18.15
C GLN A 97 -8.03 -3.66 -18.54
N ASN A 98 -8.00 -4.01 -19.83
CA ASN A 98 -8.50 -5.25 -20.40
C ASN A 98 -7.39 -6.30 -20.59
N LEU A 99 -6.17 -6.00 -20.11
CA LEU A 99 -4.96 -6.81 -20.25
C LEU A 99 -4.45 -6.95 -21.70
N ASN A 100 -4.78 -6.01 -22.58
CA ASN A 100 -4.18 -5.93 -23.91
C ASN A 100 -2.83 -5.22 -23.86
N ASP A 101 -1.85 -5.71 -24.63
CA ASP A 101 -0.55 -5.08 -24.73
C ASP A 101 -0.67 -3.65 -25.32
N ILE A 102 -0.16 -2.67 -24.57
CA ILE A 102 0.00 -1.27 -25.03
C ILE A 102 1.38 -1.10 -25.67
N GLN A 103 2.42 -1.46 -24.91
CA GLN A 103 3.80 -1.23 -25.30
C GLN A 103 4.74 -2.22 -24.63
N LYS A 104 5.85 -2.50 -25.31
CA LYS A 104 7.00 -3.23 -24.78
C LYS A 104 8.25 -2.41 -24.99
N VAL A 105 9.11 -2.38 -23.98
CA VAL A 105 10.42 -1.71 -24.00
C VAL A 105 11.48 -2.75 -23.71
N ASP A 106 12.31 -3.05 -24.70
CA ASP A 106 13.44 -3.97 -24.58
C ASP A 106 14.68 -3.22 -24.07
N PHE A 107 15.35 -3.76 -23.06
CA PHE A 107 16.58 -3.23 -22.49
C PHE A 107 17.83 -3.94 -22.97
N LYS A 108 17.68 -5.09 -23.65
CA LYS A 108 18.81 -5.83 -24.21
C LYS A 108 19.59 -4.92 -25.14
N GLN A 109 20.92 -5.05 -25.09
CA GLN A 109 21.87 -4.28 -25.91
C GLN A 109 21.90 -2.77 -25.64
N LYS A 110 20.93 -2.20 -24.89
CA LYS A 110 20.89 -0.77 -24.51
C LYS A 110 21.57 -0.49 -23.17
N PHE A 111 21.40 -1.41 -22.21
CA PHE A 111 21.90 -1.28 -20.85
C PHE A 111 22.67 -2.52 -20.41
N GLY A 112 23.32 -2.45 -19.25
CA GLY A 112 23.81 -3.64 -18.56
C GLY A 112 22.66 -4.49 -18.02
N PHE A 113 22.92 -5.26 -16.96
CA PHE A 113 21.88 -6.04 -16.30
C PHE A 113 21.00 -5.14 -15.43
N ILE A 114 19.77 -4.86 -15.90
CA ILE A 114 18.76 -4.15 -15.14
C ILE A 114 18.20 -5.09 -14.08
N ARG A 115 18.43 -4.75 -12.81
CA ARG A 115 17.97 -5.52 -11.65
C ARG A 115 16.54 -5.17 -11.25
N MET A 116 16.14 -3.91 -11.46
CA MET A 116 14.79 -3.43 -11.18
C MET A 116 14.47 -2.27 -12.11
N ALA A 117 13.21 -2.16 -12.50
CA ALA A 117 12.68 -1.02 -13.22
C ALA A 117 11.46 -0.46 -12.49
N TYR A 118 11.31 0.86 -12.48
CA TYR A 118 10.17 1.58 -11.93
C TYR A 118 9.62 2.54 -12.98
N ALA A 119 8.30 2.51 -13.18
CA ALA A 119 7.57 3.37 -14.09
C ALA A 119 6.63 4.27 -13.27
N GLU A 120 6.96 5.56 -13.19
CA GLU A 120 6.08 6.55 -12.56
C GLU A 120 5.01 7.06 -13.53
N ASP A 121 5.41 7.23 -14.80
CA ASP A 121 4.57 7.77 -15.86
C ASP A 121 4.65 6.93 -17.16
N LEU A 122 4.03 7.41 -18.23
CA LEU A 122 3.94 6.71 -19.52
C LEU A 122 5.08 7.04 -20.50
N GLN A 123 6.16 7.69 -20.06
CA GLN A 123 7.25 8.11 -20.94
C GLN A 123 8.65 7.84 -20.38
N GLN A 124 8.76 7.71 -19.06
CA GLN A 124 10.02 7.60 -18.33
C GLN A 124 10.05 6.35 -17.47
N LEU A 125 11.26 5.80 -17.37
CA LEU A 125 11.59 4.66 -16.54
C LEU A 125 12.80 5.00 -15.68
N TRP A 126 12.76 4.53 -14.44
CA TRP A 126 13.93 4.46 -13.57
C TRP A 126 14.46 3.03 -13.62
N LEU A 127 15.69 2.86 -14.11
CA LEU A 127 16.33 1.56 -14.30
C LEU A 127 17.51 1.42 -13.35
N LEU A 128 17.48 0.40 -12.49
CA LEU A 128 18.59 0.06 -11.62
C LEU A 128 19.52 -0.93 -12.34
N ASP A 129 20.59 -0.42 -12.95
CA ASP A 129 21.61 -1.22 -13.63
C ASP A 129 22.64 -1.71 -12.60
N ASP A 130 22.64 -3.01 -12.34
CA ASP A 130 23.50 -3.65 -11.34
C ASP A 130 24.90 -3.97 -11.90
N SER A 131 25.04 -4.05 -13.23
CA SER A 131 26.34 -4.27 -13.88
C SER A 131 27.20 -3.02 -13.85
N MET A 132 26.60 -1.87 -14.16
CA MET A 132 27.31 -0.58 -14.19
C MET A 132 27.18 0.19 -12.87
N LYS A 133 26.42 -0.33 -11.91
CA LYS A 133 26.08 0.31 -10.63
C LYS A 133 25.56 1.72 -10.82
N ARG A 134 24.49 1.84 -11.63
CA ARG A 134 23.86 3.12 -11.99
C ARG A 134 22.35 3.06 -11.85
N LEU A 135 21.76 4.12 -11.32
CA LEU A 135 20.34 4.41 -11.49
C LEU A 135 20.18 5.32 -12.70
N ILE A 136 19.46 4.83 -13.71
CA ILE A 136 19.29 5.49 -15.00
C ILE A 136 17.87 6.00 -15.10
N GLN A 137 17.69 7.28 -15.42
CA GLN A 137 16.42 7.84 -15.83
C GLN A 137 16.35 7.78 -17.36
N TYR A 138 15.45 6.97 -17.90
CA TYR A 138 15.35 6.67 -19.32
C TYR A 138 14.01 7.11 -19.89
N ASN A 139 14.03 7.93 -20.93
CA ASN A 139 12.85 8.23 -21.75
C ASN A 139 12.71 7.15 -22.82
N PHE A 140 11.75 6.25 -22.66
CA PHE A 140 11.57 5.14 -23.60
C PHE A 140 10.76 5.51 -24.85
N ARG A 141 10.16 6.71 -24.89
CA ARG A 141 9.48 7.23 -26.07
C ARG A 141 10.47 7.74 -27.11
N ASN A 142 11.49 8.46 -26.65
CA ASN A 142 12.53 9.06 -27.50
C ASN A 142 13.83 8.23 -27.51
N GLU A 143 13.85 7.15 -26.74
CA GLU A 143 15.00 6.27 -26.53
C GLU A 143 16.25 6.99 -25.98
N THR A 144 16.07 7.98 -25.11
CA THR A 144 17.17 8.78 -24.56
C THR A 144 17.36 8.58 -23.06
N THR A 145 18.62 8.46 -22.63
CA THR A 145 18.97 8.58 -21.20
C THR A 145 18.91 10.05 -20.80
N ILE A 146 18.04 10.38 -19.84
CA ILE A 146 17.90 11.73 -19.29
C ILE A 146 19.00 11.98 -18.26
N ASN A 147 19.11 11.08 -17.27
CA ASN A 147 20.07 11.16 -16.18
C ASN A 147 20.66 9.78 -15.87
N SER A 148 21.85 9.76 -15.27
CA SER A 148 22.51 8.54 -14.81
C SER A 148 23.30 8.82 -13.54
N TYR A 149 22.90 8.18 -12.45
CA TYR A 149 23.47 8.38 -11.11
C TYR A 149 24.26 7.15 -10.68
N PRO A 150 25.58 7.25 -10.45
CA PRO A 150 26.37 6.13 -9.94
C PRO A 150 26.00 5.82 -8.48
N PHE A 151 26.12 4.56 -8.10
CA PHE A 151 26.02 4.11 -6.72
C PHE A 151 27.07 3.05 -6.40
N ASP A 152 27.39 2.88 -5.12
CA ASP A 152 28.31 1.86 -4.62
C ASP A 152 27.62 0.80 -3.74
N ALA A 153 26.33 0.98 -3.46
CA ALA A 153 25.56 0.04 -2.66
C ALA A 153 25.29 -1.29 -3.39
N SER A 154 25.29 -2.38 -2.63
CA SER A 154 24.72 -3.66 -3.05
C SER A 154 23.35 -3.85 -2.41
N PHE A 155 22.39 -4.34 -3.19
CA PHE A 155 21.02 -4.59 -2.74
C PHE A 155 20.69 -6.07 -2.83
N ASP A 156 21.11 -6.81 -1.81
CA ASP A 156 20.71 -8.20 -1.66
C ASP A 156 19.21 -8.29 -1.36
N ASP A 157 18.55 -9.32 -1.88
CA ASP A 157 17.11 -9.53 -1.72
C ASP A 157 16.27 -8.29 -2.11
N LEU A 158 16.67 -7.55 -3.16
CA LEU A 158 15.91 -6.42 -3.68
C LEU A 158 14.49 -6.84 -4.08
N MET A 159 13.49 -6.27 -3.41
CA MET A 159 12.08 -6.55 -3.62
C MET A 159 11.43 -5.46 -4.46
N ASP A 160 11.77 -4.19 -4.26
CA ASP A 160 11.15 -3.08 -5.01
C ASP A 160 12.01 -1.80 -5.08
N LEU A 161 11.69 -0.97 -6.07
CA LEU A 161 12.27 0.35 -6.31
C LEU A 161 11.14 1.34 -6.58
N MET A 162 11.24 2.52 -5.98
CA MET A 162 10.38 3.66 -6.32
C MET A 162 11.21 4.93 -6.29
N VAL A 163 10.91 5.86 -7.17
CA VAL A 163 11.47 7.21 -7.14
C VAL A 163 10.32 8.18 -6.99
N PHE A 164 10.40 9.05 -5.99
CA PHE A 164 9.35 10.02 -5.69
C PHE A 164 9.95 11.21 -4.91
N GLU A 165 9.51 12.44 -5.21
CA GLU A 165 10.00 13.67 -4.57
C GLU A 165 11.54 13.74 -4.45
N ASN A 166 12.23 13.46 -5.55
CA ASN A 166 13.70 13.45 -5.63
C ASN A 166 14.41 12.50 -4.63
N LYS A 167 13.72 11.48 -4.14
CA LYS A 167 14.26 10.43 -3.28
C LYS A 167 14.14 9.08 -3.96
N ILE A 168 15.13 8.23 -3.70
CA ILE A 168 15.17 6.85 -4.18
C ILE A 168 14.78 5.95 -3.00
N TYR A 169 13.70 5.22 -3.17
CA TYR A 169 13.20 4.26 -2.19
C TYR A 169 13.58 2.85 -2.65
N ILE A 170 14.28 2.14 -1.79
CA ILE A 170 14.73 0.77 -2.01
C ILE A 170 14.09 -0.13 -0.97
N LEU A 171 13.40 -1.17 -1.43
CA LEU A 171 12.81 -2.19 -0.59
C LEU A 171 13.58 -3.49 -0.76
N THR A 172 14.02 -4.09 0.34
CA THR A 172 14.46 -5.49 0.36
C THR A 172 13.49 -6.33 1.19
N LYS A 173 13.71 -7.64 1.28
CA LYS A 173 12.92 -8.48 2.20
C LYS A 173 13.01 -8.03 3.66
N LYS A 174 14.11 -7.38 4.05
CA LYS A 174 14.50 -7.18 5.46
C LYS A 174 14.52 -5.71 5.89
N GLN A 175 14.55 -4.77 4.97
CA GLN A 175 14.61 -3.36 5.31
C GLN A 175 14.09 -2.48 4.17
N ILE A 176 13.69 -1.27 4.54
CA ILE A 176 13.52 -0.14 3.64
C ILE A 176 14.75 0.76 3.78
N ARG A 177 15.23 1.31 2.65
CA ARG A 177 16.26 2.34 2.62
C ARG A 177 15.85 3.47 1.68
N ILE A 178 16.16 4.69 2.08
CA ILE A 178 15.83 5.89 1.31
C ILE A 178 17.12 6.67 1.08
N TYR A 179 17.34 7.10 -0.15
CA TYR A 179 18.55 7.78 -0.58
C TYR A 179 18.25 9.07 -1.34
N THR A 180 19.23 9.98 -1.36
CA THR A 180 19.32 11.04 -2.37
C THR A 180 19.76 10.47 -3.71
N PHE A 181 19.67 11.23 -4.80
CA PHE A 181 20.27 10.85 -6.10
C PHE A 181 21.80 10.77 -6.11
N LYS A 182 22.47 11.28 -5.06
CA LYS A 182 23.90 11.04 -4.83
C LYS A 182 24.16 9.75 -4.06
N PHE A 183 23.11 8.96 -3.82
CA PHE A 183 23.14 7.74 -3.02
C PHE A 183 23.58 7.95 -1.56
N GLU A 184 23.38 9.14 -1.03
CA GLU A 184 23.52 9.41 0.41
C GLU A 184 22.28 8.88 1.12
N LYS A 185 22.47 8.01 2.12
CA LYS A 185 21.37 7.38 2.87
C LYS A 185 20.69 8.39 3.78
N LEU A 186 19.40 8.60 3.57
CA LEU A 186 18.55 9.49 4.37
C LEU A 186 17.84 8.76 5.50
N PHE A 187 17.40 7.53 5.25
CA PHE A 187 16.63 6.73 6.20
C PHE A 187 16.85 5.24 5.98
N GLU A 188 16.76 4.48 7.06
CA GLU A 188 16.77 3.02 7.05
C GLU A 188 15.93 2.49 8.21
N ALA A 189 15.08 1.51 7.93
CA ALA A 189 14.32 0.81 8.96
C ALA A 189 14.19 -0.67 8.62
N PRO A 190 14.25 -1.57 9.61
CA PRO A 190 14.00 -2.98 9.39
C PRO A 190 12.52 -3.21 9.06
N ILE A 191 12.26 -4.22 8.22
CA ILE A 191 10.93 -4.74 7.93
C ILE A 191 11.01 -6.26 7.82
N GLU A 192 9.89 -6.93 7.96
CA GLU A 192 9.82 -8.37 7.78
C GLU A 192 9.08 -8.69 6.47
N ASN A 193 9.72 -9.47 5.59
CA ASN A 193 9.16 -9.94 4.33
C ASN A 193 8.57 -8.82 3.46
N GLY A 194 9.35 -7.75 3.23
CA GLY A 194 8.98 -6.69 2.30
C GLY A 194 8.61 -7.21 0.91
N LYS A 195 7.58 -6.63 0.29
CA LYS A 195 7.06 -7.09 -1.01
C LYS A 195 7.06 -6.00 -2.07
N ARG A 196 6.42 -4.86 -1.80
CA ARG A 196 6.33 -3.72 -2.71
C ARG A 196 6.05 -2.40 -1.99
N PHE A 197 6.34 -1.30 -2.67
CA PHE A 197 5.82 0.00 -2.32
C PHE A 197 4.42 0.21 -2.90
N ARG A 198 3.63 1.04 -2.22
CA ARG A 198 2.38 1.60 -2.76
C ARG A 198 2.37 3.10 -2.43
N ARG A 199 2.13 3.94 -3.44
CA ARG A 199 2.03 5.39 -3.25
C ARG A 199 0.56 5.80 -3.17
N GLU A 200 0.19 6.54 -2.15
CA GLU A 200 -1.13 7.14 -1.99
C GLU A 200 -0.96 8.64 -1.79
N ASN A 201 -0.99 9.39 -2.90
CA ASN A 201 -0.60 10.80 -2.93
C ASN A 201 0.81 10.97 -2.34
N GLU A 202 0.94 11.73 -1.27
CA GLU A 202 2.21 11.99 -0.58
C GLU A 202 2.63 10.85 0.36
N PHE A 203 1.76 9.86 0.60
CA PHE A 203 2.07 8.76 1.49
C PHE A 203 2.72 7.60 0.75
N ILE A 204 3.76 7.06 1.37
CA ILE A 204 4.43 5.85 0.92
C ILE A 204 4.10 4.75 1.89
N LEU A 205 3.51 3.69 1.34
CA LEU A 205 3.19 2.47 2.07
C LEU A 205 4.18 1.38 1.64
N VAL A 206 4.54 0.54 2.60
CA VAL A 206 5.28 -0.69 2.40
C VAL A 206 4.33 -1.84 2.65
N ILE A 207 4.10 -2.63 1.60
CA ILE A 207 3.34 -3.87 1.67
C ILE A 207 4.34 -5.00 1.98
N THR A 208 4.08 -5.75 3.04
CA THR A 208 4.80 -7.00 3.36
C THR A 208 3.91 -8.19 3.02
N ASN A 209 4.29 -9.39 3.43
CA ASN A 209 3.42 -10.56 3.28
C ASN A 209 2.12 -10.44 4.10
N ASN A 210 2.19 -9.86 5.30
CA ASN A 210 1.14 -9.96 6.32
C ASN A 210 0.80 -8.63 7.01
N SER A 211 1.47 -7.53 6.62
CA SER A 211 1.27 -6.20 7.20
C SER A 211 1.46 -5.09 6.18
N ILE A 212 0.92 -3.92 6.51
CA ILE A 212 1.10 -2.70 5.73
C ILE A 212 1.62 -1.63 6.68
N LEU A 213 2.77 -1.04 6.31
CA LEU A 213 3.42 0.01 7.06
C LEU A 213 3.37 1.31 6.28
N LYS A 214 3.14 2.41 6.97
CA LYS A 214 3.21 3.77 6.44
C LYS A 214 4.55 4.38 6.82
N TYR A 215 5.28 4.88 5.84
CA TYR A 215 6.47 5.69 6.08
C TYR A 215 6.05 7.10 6.52
N ILE A 216 6.57 7.55 7.67
CA ILE A 216 6.48 8.94 8.10
C ILE A 216 7.88 9.55 7.93
N PRO A 217 8.03 10.56 7.04
CA PRO A 217 9.31 11.20 6.79
C PRO A 217 10.07 11.58 8.06
N GLU A 218 11.33 11.17 8.13
CA GLU A 218 12.28 11.50 9.21
C GLU A 218 11.87 11.01 10.62
N LYS A 219 10.83 10.19 10.73
CA LYS A 219 10.35 9.66 12.00
C LYS A 219 10.47 8.15 12.05
N GLU A 220 9.49 7.44 11.52
CA GLU A 220 9.36 6.01 11.71
C GLU A 220 8.48 5.35 10.64
N MET A 221 8.43 4.01 10.69
CA MET A 221 7.46 3.21 9.96
C MET A 221 6.31 2.86 10.91
N VAL A 222 5.10 3.33 10.62
CA VAL A 222 3.90 3.04 11.43
C VAL A 222 3.11 1.93 10.79
N LYS A 223 2.88 0.84 11.52
CA LYS A 223 2.03 -0.25 11.06
C LYS A 223 0.56 0.18 11.05
N ILE A 224 -0.10 0.12 9.89
CA ILE A 224 -1.51 0.52 9.72
C ILE A 224 -2.45 -0.67 9.52
N PHE A 225 -1.91 -1.82 9.17
CA PHE A 225 -2.64 -3.09 9.06
C PHE A 225 -1.70 -4.25 9.37
N GLU A 226 -2.20 -5.28 10.04
CA GLU A 226 -1.48 -6.51 10.32
C GLU A 226 -2.46 -7.65 10.56
N ASP A 227 -2.15 -8.80 9.96
CA ASP A 227 -2.73 -10.08 10.34
C ASP A 227 -1.60 -11.12 10.27
N PRO A 228 -1.11 -11.63 11.42
CA PRO A 228 0.02 -12.56 11.43
C PRO A 228 -0.20 -13.85 10.65
N ASP A 229 -1.45 -14.26 10.46
CA ASP A 229 -1.84 -15.49 9.76
C ASP A 229 -2.10 -15.24 8.26
N ALA A 230 -2.07 -13.99 7.80
CA ALA A 230 -2.21 -13.65 6.39
C ALA A 230 -0.98 -14.09 5.58
N GLN A 231 -1.25 -14.67 4.41
CA GLN A 231 -0.23 -15.10 3.46
C GLN A 231 0.14 -13.97 2.50
N ILE A 232 -0.85 -13.18 2.10
CA ILE A 232 -0.70 -12.03 1.21
C ILE A 232 -1.62 -10.94 1.73
N VAL A 233 -1.12 -9.72 1.84
CA VAL A 233 -1.94 -8.52 2.06
C VAL A 233 -1.79 -7.56 0.90
N ASP A 234 -2.83 -6.76 0.68
CA ASP A 234 -2.78 -5.58 -0.16
C ASP A 234 -3.79 -4.53 0.31
N LYS A 235 -3.80 -3.38 -0.34
CA LYS A 235 -4.74 -2.30 -0.09
C LYS A 235 -5.14 -1.67 -1.40
N ASN A 236 -6.36 -1.13 -1.46
CA ASN A 236 -6.73 -0.07 -2.38
C ASN A 236 -7.12 1.21 -1.62
N THR A 237 -7.57 2.26 -2.32
CA THR A 237 -7.95 3.51 -1.65
C THR A 237 -9.08 3.34 -0.62
N LEU A 238 -9.94 2.33 -0.75
CA LEU A 238 -11.14 2.13 0.08
C LEU A 238 -11.03 0.99 1.10
N SER A 239 -10.12 0.05 0.93
CA SER A 239 -10.12 -1.19 1.72
C SER A 239 -8.74 -1.86 1.82
N PHE A 240 -8.56 -2.63 2.89
CA PHE A 240 -7.50 -3.62 3.00
C PHE A 240 -7.99 -4.99 2.52
N PHE A 241 -7.09 -5.76 1.94
CA PHE A 241 -7.32 -7.10 1.42
C PHE A 241 -6.30 -8.05 2.01
N GLU A 242 -6.72 -9.26 2.33
CA GLU A 242 -5.79 -10.32 2.72
C GLU A 242 -6.23 -11.68 2.22
N ILE A 243 -5.26 -12.54 1.94
CA ILE A 243 -5.46 -13.96 1.68
C ILE A 243 -4.99 -14.72 2.91
N LYS A 244 -5.92 -15.39 3.58
CA LYS A 244 -5.66 -16.27 4.73
C LYS A 244 -6.47 -17.55 4.59
N ALA A 245 -5.84 -18.69 4.87
CA ALA A 245 -6.50 -20.00 4.76
C ALA A 245 -7.25 -20.22 3.42
N ASN A 246 -6.65 -19.75 2.31
CA ASN A 246 -7.23 -19.82 0.95
C ASN A 246 -8.53 -19.02 0.76
N ASN A 247 -8.86 -18.10 1.67
CA ASN A 247 -9.97 -17.17 1.54
C ASN A 247 -9.44 -15.75 1.37
N LEU A 248 -10.19 -14.94 0.64
CA LEU A 248 -9.94 -13.50 0.51
C LEU A 248 -10.87 -12.73 1.45
N TYR A 249 -10.28 -11.92 2.33
CA TYR A 249 -10.99 -11.03 3.24
C TYR A 249 -10.82 -9.58 2.82
N LEU A 250 -11.88 -8.79 3.06
CA LEU A 250 -11.96 -7.38 2.73
C LEU A 250 -12.31 -6.58 4.00
N TYR A 251 -11.54 -5.53 4.27
CA TYR A 251 -11.77 -4.62 5.39
C TYR A 251 -11.96 -3.20 4.88
N SER A 252 -13.21 -2.71 4.91
CA SER A 252 -13.54 -1.35 4.50
C SER A 252 -12.97 -0.32 5.49
N LEU A 253 -12.31 0.71 4.96
CA LEU A 253 -11.72 1.79 5.74
C LEU A 253 -12.74 2.76 6.33
N GLU A 254 -13.97 2.79 5.80
CA GLU A 254 -15.05 3.63 6.33
C GLU A 254 -15.54 3.10 7.67
N LYS A 255 -15.67 1.77 7.79
CA LYS A 255 -16.16 1.10 9.02
C LYS A 255 -15.12 1.07 10.15
N SER A 256 -13.83 1.11 9.83
CA SER A 256 -12.78 1.08 10.85
C SER A 256 -12.64 2.38 11.65
N LYS A 257 -13.19 3.50 11.14
CA LYS A 257 -13.35 4.74 11.92
C LYS A 257 -14.47 4.63 12.96
N GLU A 258 -15.56 3.93 12.65
CA GLU A 258 -16.69 3.74 13.56
C GLU A 258 -16.36 2.81 14.72
N THR A 259 -15.56 1.75 14.51
CA THR A 259 -15.15 0.85 15.59
C THR A 259 -14.25 1.52 16.63
N LYS A 260 -13.45 2.54 16.24
CA LYS A 260 -12.60 3.27 17.20
C LYS A 260 -13.37 4.28 18.06
N LEU A 261 -14.51 4.77 17.60
CA LEU A 261 -15.39 5.68 18.36
C LEU A 261 -16.25 4.97 19.41
N GLN A 262 -16.32 3.63 19.38
CA GLN A 262 -17.17 2.83 20.29
C GLN A 262 -16.39 2.14 21.43
N THR A 263 -15.06 2.27 21.48
CA THR A 263 -14.22 1.62 22.51
C THR A 263 -13.65 2.56 23.57
N GLU A 264 -13.98 3.85 23.53
CA GLU A 264 -13.61 4.79 24.59
C GLU A 264 -14.75 4.88 25.61
N PRO A 265 -14.56 4.43 26.86
CA PRO A 265 -15.60 4.55 27.87
C PRO A 265 -15.80 6.02 28.27
N GLU A 266 -17.02 6.53 28.07
CA GLU A 266 -17.47 7.81 28.62
C GLU A 266 -17.16 7.87 30.13
N PRO A 267 -16.58 8.96 30.66
CA PRO A 267 -16.41 9.12 32.09
C PRO A 267 -17.78 9.34 32.75
N GLU A 268 -18.04 8.57 33.80
CA GLU A 268 -19.25 8.62 34.62
C GLU A 268 -19.62 10.04 35.04
N LYS A 269 -20.83 10.48 34.67
CA LYS A 269 -21.48 11.67 35.22
C LYS A 269 -21.85 11.44 36.69
N LYS A 270 -21.09 12.03 37.62
CA LYS A 270 -21.58 12.28 38.98
C LYS A 270 -22.54 13.47 38.99
N SER A 271 -23.74 13.24 39.51
CA SER A 271 -24.74 14.24 39.85
C SER A 271 -24.32 15.05 41.07
N THR A 272 -24.53 16.37 41.06
CA THR A 272 -24.85 17.11 42.29
C THR A 272 -25.60 18.40 41.96
N ASP A 273 -26.69 18.63 42.69
CA ASP A 273 -27.50 19.84 42.70
C ASP A 273 -26.74 21.07 43.25
N GLN A 274 -27.18 22.23 42.76
CA GLN A 274 -26.86 23.66 42.97
C GLN A 274 -26.96 24.22 44.42
N PRO A 275 -26.68 25.53 44.74
CA PRO A 275 -25.80 26.56 44.12
C PRO A 275 -25.16 27.66 45.06
N VAL A 276 -24.35 28.55 44.45
CA VAL A 276 -23.96 29.98 44.73
C VAL A 276 -23.24 30.41 46.04
N GLU A 277 -22.00 30.97 45.95
CA GLU A 277 -21.63 32.39 46.22
C GLU A 277 -20.13 32.74 46.01
N LYS A 278 -19.89 34.04 45.74
CA LYS A 278 -18.71 34.82 45.29
C LYS A 278 -17.39 34.66 46.09
N SER A 279 -16.23 34.90 45.43
CA SER A 279 -15.34 36.09 45.62
C SER A 279 -13.89 35.92 45.07
N GLU A 280 -13.46 36.90 44.27
CA GLU A 280 -12.15 37.53 43.95
C GLU A 280 -10.73 36.89 44.11
N GLU A 281 -9.95 37.12 43.01
CA GLU A 281 -8.52 37.47 42.80
C GLU A 281 -7.29 36.59 43.19
N LYS A 282 -6.52 36.31 42.10
CA LYS A 282 -5.04 36.35 41.88
C LYS A 282 -4.11 35.16 42.23
N SER A 283 -3.57 34.62 41.13
CA SER A 283 -2.14 34.51 40.74
C SER A 283 -1.49 33.12 40.61
N SER A 284 -0.63 33.07 39.58
CA SER A 284 0.48 32.16 39.23
C SER A 284 0.25 30.77 38.60
N GLU A 285 0.94 30.62 37.46
CA GLU A 285 1.57 29.42 36.88
C GLU A 285 0.84 28.57 35.82
N GLN A 286 1.45 28.56 34.62
CA GLN A 286 1.20 27.77 33.42
C GLN A 286 1.59 26.28 33.66
N PRO A 287 1.06 25.31 32.89
CA PRO A 287 1.76 24.97 31.66
C PRO A 287 0.88 24.56 30.47
N ALA A 288 1.56 24.56 29.32
CA ALA A 288 1.21 24.12 27.98
C ALA A 288 0.21 22.95 27.89
N GLY A 289 -0.85 23.16 27.10
CA GLY A 289 -1.82 22.10 26.75
C GLY A 289 -2.68 22.39 25.51
N ASN A 290 -2.93 23.66 25.15
CA ASN A 290 -4.03 23.99 24.23
C ASN A 290 -3.65 24.41 22.79
N ASN A 291 -2.42 24.12 22.33
CA ASN A 291 -2.01 24.49 20.96
C ASN A 291 -2.28 23.40 19.91
N LEU A 292 -2.49 22.14 20.31
CA LEU A 292 -2.71 21.03 19.38
C LEU A 292 -4.16 20.94 18.91
N GLU A 293 -5.13 21.19 19.78
CA GLU A 293 -6.56 21.17 19.44
C GLU A 293 -6.91 22.32 18.49
N LYS A 294 -6.33 23.51 18.69
CA LYS A 294 -6.53 24.64 17.76
C LYS A 294 -5.97 24.39 16.37
N LEU A 295 -4.84 23.68 16.26
CA LEU A 295 -4.26 23.30 14.97
C LEU A 295 -5.11 22.24 14.24
N ILE A 296 -5.79 21.36 14.98
CA ILE A 296 -6.67 20.34 14.40
C ILE A 296 -7.97 20.98 13.90
N ASP A 297 -8.53 21.93 14.65
CA ASP A 297 -9.73 22.65 14.23
C ASP A 297 -9.48 23.55 13.00
N GLU A 298 -8.35 24.27 12.95
CA GLU A 298 -7.99 25.12 11.80
C GLU A 298 -7.75 24.32 10.50
N ILE A 299 -7.19 23.10 10.58
CA ILE A 299 -7.00 22.23 9.41
C ILE A 299 -8.35 21.70 8.90
N SER A 300 -9.32 21.49 9.81
CA SER A 300 -10.64 20.97 9.46
C SER A 300 -11.53 22.00 8.74
N GLU A 301 -11.39 23.29 9.04
CA GLU A 301 -12.14 24.35 8.36
C GLU A 301 -11.59 24.64 6.96
N ILE A 302 -10.27 24.53 6.76
CA ILE A 302 -9.64 24.76 5.44
C ILE A 302 -10.06 23.68 4.42
N GLN A 303 -10.35 22.46 4.84
CA GLN A 303 -10.87 21.40 3.95
C GLN A 303 -12.37 21.53 3.61
N LYS A 304 -13.13 22.37 4.32
CA LYS A 304 -14.55 22.63 4.00
C LYS A 304 -14.76 23.76 2.98
N PHE A 305 -13.73 24.56 2.71
CA PHE A 305 -13.77 25.65 1.74
C PHE A 305 -12.56 25.60 0.81
N GLY A 306 -12.61 24.72 -0.19
CA GLY A 306 -11.62 24.67 -1.27
C GLY A 306 -12.12 23.82 -2.44
N ILE A 307 -12.26 24.48 -3.59
CA ILE A 307 -12.85 24.08 -4.88
C ILE A 307 -12.30 22.76 -5.45
#